data_AF-A0A1H3E1A8-F1
#
_entry.id   AF-A0A1H3E1A8-F1
#
_cell.length_a   1.000
_cell.length_b   1.000
_cell.length_c   1.000
_cell.angle_alpha   90.00
_cell.angle_beta   90.00
_cell.angle_gamma   90.00
#
_symmetry.space_group_name_H-M   'P 1'
#
loop_
_entity.id
_entity.type
_entity.pdbx_description
1 polymer ?
#
loop_
_entity_poly.entity_id
_entity_poly.type
_entity_poly.pdbx_seq_one_letter_code
_entity_poly.pdbx_strand_id
1 'polypeptide(L)'
;MLALLGFITIATLLAAILSKKMSPLVALIAIPIIAALIGGFGLETSKFIVSGITSIAPVAGMFVFAILFFGIVTDAGMLDPIISGILRIVGSRPTRIVPGTALLALLIHLDGSGAVTFLVTIPAMLPLY
;
A
#
# COMPACT_ATOMS: atom_id res chain seq x y z
N MET A 1 -24.16 20.86 10.15
CA MET A 1 -24.17 19.65 11.01
C MET A 1 -23.31 18.54 10.44
N LEU A 2 -23.57 18.05 9.22
CA LEU A 2 -22.79 16.96 8.60
C LEU A 2 -21.30 17.26 8.40
N ALA A 3 -20.95 18.48 8.00
CA ALA A 3 -19.54 18.89 7.85
C ALA A 3 -18.75 18.80 9.17
N LEU A 4 -19.38 19.20 10.30
CA LEU A 4 -18.77 19.09 11.62
C LEU A 4 -18.54 17.63 12.02
N LEU A 5 -19.53 16.77 11.75
CA LEU A 5 -19.43 15.33 11.99
C LEU A 5 -18.32 14.71 11.15
N GLY A 6 -18.19 15.09 9.87
CA GLY A 6 -17.09 14.67 9.01
C GLY A 6 -15.72 15.07 9.55
N PHE A 7 -15.57 16.32 10.01
CA PHE A 7 -14.32 16.80 10.59
C PHE A 7 -13.95 16.05 11.87
N ILE A 8 -14.92 15.85 12.77
CA ILE A 8 -14.73 15.07 14.01
C ILE A 8 -14.34 13.62 13.68
N THR A 9 -14.95 13.03 12.65
CA THR A 9 -14.64 11.66 12.20
C THR A 9 -13.18 11.54 11.77
N ILE A 10 -12.69 12.47 10.93
CA ILE A 10 -11.30 12.49 10.49
C ILE A 10 -10.35 12.69 11.68
N ALA A 11 -10.63 13.66 12.55
CA ALA A 11 -9.81 13.93 13.73
C ALA A 11 -9.73 12.71 14.67
N THR A 12 -10.86 12.05 14.91
CA THR A 12 -10.94 10.85 15.75
C THR A 12 -10.20 9.68 15.12
N LEU A 13 -10.34 9.50 13.79
CA LEU A 13 -9.61 8.47 13.04
C LEU A 13 -8.10 8.67 13.15
N LEU A 14 -7.62 9.89 12.91
CA LEU A 14 -6.20 10.21 13.04
C LEU A 14 -5.70 10.01 14.47
N ALA A 15 -6.45 10.48 15.48
CA ALA A 15 -6.08 10.29 16.87
C ALA A 15 -6.03 8.79 17.27
N ALA A 16 -7.01 7.99 16.82
CA ALA A 16 -7.04 6.55 17.08
C ALA A 16 -5.83 5.82 16.49
N ILE A 17 -5.47 6.15 15.24
CA ILE A 17 -4.31 5.56 14.56
C ILE A 17 -2.99 6.01 15.20
N LEU A 18 -2.82 7.32 15.42
CA LEU A 18 -1.58 7.88 15.96
C LEU A 18 -1.34 7.48 17.42
N SER A 19 -2.41 7.26 18.20
CA SER A 19 -2.30 6.75 19.57
C SER A 19 -1.82 5.30 19.64
N LYS A 20 -1.73 4.58 18.51
CA LYS A 20 -1.35 3.16 18.40
C LYS A 20 -2.24 2.21 19.23
N LYS A 21 -3.41 2.66 19.68
CA LYS A 21 -4.35 1.85 20.48
C LYS A 21 -5.26 0.98 19.63
N MET A 22 -5.38 1.29 18.33
CA MET A 22 -6.18 0.54 17.37
C MET A 22 -5.36 0.26 16.12
N SER A 23 -5.58 -0.90 15.50
CA SER A 23 -5.07 -1.17 14.15
C SER A 23 -5.64 -0.15 13.16
N PRO A 24 -4.84 0.38 12.23
CA PRO A 24 -5.32 1.28 11.19
C PRO A 24 -6.52 0.74 10.43
N LEU A 25 -6.54 -0.57 10.13
CA LEU A 25 -7.63 -1.22 9.43
C LEU A 25 -8.93 -1.17 10.23
N VAL A 26 -8.86 -1.43 11.54
CA VAL A 26 -10.03 -1.37 12.42
C VAL A 26 -10.53 0.07 12.53
N ALA A 27 -9.62 1.04 12.68
CA ALA A 27 -9.97 2.46 12.73
C ALA A 27 -10.66 2.95 11.44
N LEU A 28 -10.13 2.55 10.28
CA LEU A 28 -10.68 2.90 8.95
C LEU A 28 -12.07 2.31 8.70
N ILE A 29 -12.43 1.20 9.36
CA ILE A 29 -13.75 0.57 9.22
C ILE A 29 -14.71 1.09 10.30
N ALA A 30 -14.35 0.96 11.57
CA ALA A 30 -15.26 1.18 12.68
C ALA A 30 -15.65 2.67 12.83
N ILE A 31 -14.70 3.59 12.69
CA ILE A 31 -14.93 5.01 12.97
C ILE A 31 -15.90 5.64 11.95
N PRO A 32 -15.73 5.46 10.63
CA PRO A 32 -16.70 5.96 9.65
C PRO A 32 -18.09 5.33 9.80
N ILE A 33 -18.18 4.04 10.17
CA ILE A 33 -19.47 3.37 10.42
C ILE A 33 -20.18 3.99 11.62
N ILE A 34 -19.49 4.15 12.75
CA ILE A 34 -20.07 4.77 13.95
C ILE A 34 -20.52 6.20 13.65
N ALA A 35 -19.69 6.97 12.94
CA ALA A 35 -20.02 8.34 12.54
C ALA A 35 -21.27 8.40 11.63
N ALA A 36 -21.40 7.49 10.67
CA ALA A 36 -22.58 7.40 9.82
C ALA A 36 -23.84 7.04 10.63
N LEU A 37 -23.74 6.13 11.59
CA LEU A 37 -24.86 5.78 12.46
C LEU A 37 -25.28 6.95 13.36
N ILE A 38 -24.31 7.68 13.95
CA ILE A 38 -24.56 8.90 14.74
C ILE A 38 -25.18 9.99 13.86
N GLY A 39 -24.77 10.08 12.59
CA GLY A 39 -25.33 11.00 11.61
C GLY A 39 -26.77 10.70 11.20
N GLY A 40 -27.37 9.61 11.69
CA GLY A 40 -28.76 9.24 11.42
C GLY A 40 -28.97 8.46 10.12
N PHE A 41 -27.90 7.99 9.47
CA PHE A 41 -27.99 7.32 8.17
C PHE A 41 -28.52 5.88 8.26
N GLY A 42 -28.49 5.24 9.44
CA GLY A 42 -29.09 3.92 9.68
C GLY A 42 -28.69 2.89 8.62
N LEU A 43 -29.67 2.32 7.91
CA LEU A 43 -29.46 1.33 6.85
C LEU A 43 -28.77 1.90 5.61
N GLU A 44 -28.80 3.21 5.36
CA GLU A 44 -28.10 3.83 4.23
C GLU A 44 -26.58 3.73 4.36
N THR A 45 -26.07 3.52 5.58
CA THR A 45 -24.66 3.21 5.83
C THR A 45 -24.17 2.03 4.97
N SER A 46 -25.01 1.02 4.75
CA SER A 46 -24.68 -0.12 3.88
C SER A 46 -24.46 0.29 2.43
N LYS A 47 -25.25 1.25 1.91
CA LYS A 47 -25.08 1.78 0.56
C LYS A 47 -23.75 2.52 0.42
N PHE A 48 -23.35 3.30 1.44
CA PHE A 48 -22.04 3.97 1.44
C PHE A 48 -20.88 2.98 1.44
N ILE A 49 -20.99 1.90 2.23
CA ILE A 49 -19.98 0.83 2.27
C ILE A 49 -19.86 0.18 0.89
N VAL A 50 -20.98 -0.25 0.30
CA VAL A 50 -20.98 -0.92 -1.01
C VAL A 50 -20.45 0.03 -2.08
N SER A 51 -20.91 1.28 -2.11
CA SER A 51 -20.42 2.29 -3.05
C SER A 51 -18.92 2.53 -2.92
N GLY A 52 -18.41 2.62 -1.69
CA GLY A 52 -16.98 2.70 -1.39
C GLY A 52 -16.21 1.51 -1.96
N ILE A 53 -16.64 0.28 -1.64
CA ILE A 53 -16.02 -0.95 -2.13
C ILE A 53 -16.03 -0.99 -3.66
N THR A 54 -17.17 -0.72 -4.31
CA THR A 54 -17.31 -0.73 -5.77
C THR A 54 -16.38 0.29 -6.43
N SER A 55 -16.22 1.47 -5.83
CA SER A 55 -15.31 2.50 -6.36
C SER A 55 -13.83 2.10 -6.32
N ILE A 56 -13.41 1.32 -5.32
CA ILE A 56 -12.02 0.87 -5.19
C ILE A 56 -11.77 -0.49 -5.86
N ALA A 57 -12.81 -1.25 -6.18
CA ALA A 57 -12.70 -2.60 -6.70
C ALA A 57 -11.81 -2.72 -7.96
N PRO A 58 -11.87 -1.81 -8.95
CA PRO A 58 -10.96 -1.86 -10.10
C PRO A 58 -9.49 -1.70 -9.70
N VAL A 59 -9.20 -0.83 -8.72
CA VAL A 59 -7.84 -0.59 -8.21
C VAL A 59 -7.34 -1.83 -7.47
N ALA A 60 -8.18 -2.45 -6.64
CA ALA A 60 -7.85 -3.72 -5.98
C ALA A 60 -7.57 -4.83 -6.99
N GLY A 61 -8.38 -4.95 -8.04
CA GLY A 61 -8.16 -5.90 -9.13
C GLY A 61 -6.83 -5.67 -9.87
N MET A 62 -6.49 -4.42 -10.15
CA MET A 62 -5.20 -4.04 -10.73
C MET A 62 -4.04 -4.47 -9.84
N PHE A 63 -4.13 -4.25 -8.51
CA PHE A 63 -3.09 -4.69 -7.59
C PHE A 63 -2.92 -6.21 -7.55
N VAL A 64 -4.02 -6.97 -7.49
CA VAL A 64 -3.96 -8.44 -7.52
C VAL A 64 -3.31 -8.92 -8.81
N PHE A 65 -3.71 -8.36 -9.96
CA PHE A 65 -3.09 -8.67 -11.24
C PHE A 65 -1.59 -8.34 -11.24
N ALA A 66 -1.21 -7.13 -10.82
CA ALA A 66 0.18 -6.70 -10.82
C ALA A 66 1.05 -7.56 -9.91
N ILE A 67 0.56 -7.89 -8.70
CA ILE A 67 1.25 -8.79 -7.76
C ILE A 67 1.50 -10.16 -8.40
N LEU A 68 0.49 -10.76 -9.02
CA LEU A 68 0.63 -12.07 -9.67
C LEU A 68 1.53 -11.99 -10.90
N PHE A 69 1.35 -10.99 -11.76
CA PHE A 69 2.13 -10.81 -12.99
C PHE A 69 3.60 -10.59 -12.68
N PHE A 70 3.93 -9.58 -11.85
CA PHE A 70 5.32 -9.28 -11.51
C PHE A 70 5.93 -10.37 -10.62
N GLY A 71 5.13 -11.04 -9.78
CA GLY A 71 5.59 -12.23 -9.05
C GLY A 71 6.08 -13.32 -10.01
N ILE A 72 5.23 -13.73 -10.97
CA ILE A 72 5.59 -14.76 -11.97
C ILE A 72 6.77 -14.32 -12.84
N VAL A 73 6.79 -13.06 -13.28
CA VAL A 73 7.88 -12.51 -14.11
C VAL A 73 9.22 -12.50 -13.34
N THR A 74 9.18 -12.23 -12.04
CA THR A 74 10.35 -12.28 -11.16
C THR A 74 10.81 -13.72 -10.98
N ASP A 75 9.90 -14.65 -10.69
CA ASP A 75 10.21 -16.07 -10.52
C ASP A 75 10.77 -16.70 -11.80
N ALA A 76 10.39 -16.19 -12.97
CA ALA A 76 10.93 -16.58 -14.27
C ALA A 76 12.32 -15.99 -14.58
N GLY A 77 12.87 -15.13 -13.72
CA GLY A 77 14.19 -14.52 -13.88
C GLY A 77 14.23 -13.36 -14.88
N MET A 78 13.10 -12.83 -15.34
CA MET A 78 13.08 -11.71 -16.31
C MET A 78 13.74 -10.45 -15.74
N LEU A 79 13.68 -10.25 -14.42
CA LEU A 79 14.25 -9.08 -13.75
C LEU A 79 15.74 -9.24 -13.41
N ASP A 80 16.31 -10.45 -13.55
CA ASP A 80 17.71 -10.74 -13.22
C ASP A 80 18.72 -9.84 -13.95
N PRO A 81 18.55 -9.46 -15.23
CA PRO A 81 19.46 -8.54 -15.91
C PRO A 81 19.47 -7.15 -15.28
N ILE A 82 18.31 -6.65 -14.85
CA ILE A 82 18.18 -5.34 -14.19
C ILE A 82 18.81 -5.39 -12.81
N ILE A 83 18.47 -6.42 -12.03
CA ILE A 83 19.00 -6.63 -10.68
C ILE A 83 20.53 -6.76 -10.72
N SER A 84 21.06 -7.65 -11.58
CA SER A 84 22.51 -7.85 -11.71
C SER A 84 23.25 -6.60 -12.20
N GLY A 85 22.64 -5.80 -13.08
CA GLY A 85 23.18 -4.50 -13.49
C GLY A 85 23.32 -3.53 -12.32
N ILE A 86 22.29 -3.41 -11.49
CA ILE A 86 22.31 -2.57 -10.29
C ILE A 86 23.34 -3.09 -9.28
N LEU A 87 23.33 -4.40 -9.00
CA LEU A 87 24.28 -5.03 -8.06
C LEU A 87 25.74 -4.83 -8.49
N ARG A 88 26.05 -4.84 -9.79
CA ARG A 88 27.40 -4.54 -10.31
C ARG A 88 27.84 -3.10 -10.03
N ILE A 89 26.91 -2.14 -10.12
CA ILE A 89 27.20 -0.72 -9.88
C ILE A 89 27.37 -0.46 -8.38
N VAL A 90 26.52 -1.08 -7.56
CA VAL A 90 26.57 -0.99 -6.10
C VAL A 90 27.86 -1.62 -5.57
N GLY A 91 28.15 -2.86 -6.00
CA GLY A 91 29.31 -3.63 -5.56
C GLY A 91 29.37 -3.78 -4.04
N SER A 92 30.56 -3.69 -3.46
CA SER A 92 30.82 -3.80 -2.03
C SER A 92 30.86 -2.46 -1.29
N ARG A 93 30.41 -1.35 -1.92
CA ARG A 93 30.50 -0.01 -1.34
C ARG A 93 29.21 0.35 -0.59
N PRO A 94 29.24 0.49 0.76
CA PRO A 94 28.03 0.78 1.54
C PRO A 94 27.29 2.05 1.10
N THR A 95 28.03 3.07 0.68
CA THR A 95 27.48 4.35 0.22
C THR A 95 26.63 4.22 -1.05
N ARG A 96 26.76 3.13 -1.81
CA ARG A 96 26.00 2.90 -3.04
C ARG A 96 24.77 2.02 -2.83
N ILE A 97 24.66 1.33 -1.70
CA ILE A 97 23.56 0.40 -1.42
C ILE A 97 22.23 1.17 -1.38
N VAL A 98 22.15 2.26 -0.62
CA VAL A 98 20.92 3.08 -0.50
C VAL A 98 20.42 3.61 -1.86
N PRO A 99 21.23 4.30 -2.69
CA PRO A 99 20.77 4.75 -4.00
C PRO A 99 20.48 3.59 -4.96
N GLY A 100 21.18 2.46 -4.86
CA GLY A 100 20.88 1.26 -5.63
C GLY A 100 19.51 0.66 -5.28
N THR A 101 19.21 0.54 -3.99
CA THR A 101 17.89 0.08 -3.49
C THR A 101 16.80 1.03 -3.94
N ALA A 102 17.02 2.34 -3.84
CA ALA A 102 16.04 3.34 -4.27
C ALA A 102 15.78 3.26 -5.78
N LEU A 103 16.82 3.11 -6.60
CA LEU A 103 16.66 2.97 -8.04
C LEU A 103 15.91 1.69 -8.41
N LEU A 104 16.27 0.55 -7.81
CA LEU A 104 15.57 -0.71 -8.04
C LEU A 104 14.09 -0.60 -7.62
N ALA A 105 13.83 -0.05 -6.43
CA ALA A 105 12.47 0.16 -5.95
C ALA A 105 11.66 1.03 -6.91
N LEU A 106 12.23 2.13 -7.43
CA LEU A 106 11.56 3.00 -8.40
C LEU A 106 11.23 2.29 -9.71
N LEU A 107 12.14 1.45 -10.22
CA LEU A 107 11.93 0.69 -11.45
C LEU A 107 10.84 -0.37 -11.28
N ILE A 108 10.78 -1.02 -10.12
CA ILE A 108 9.75 -2.03 -9.83
C ILE A 108 8.41 -1.38 -9.50
N HIS A 109 8.40 -0.22 -8.84
CA HIS A 109 7.19 0.48 -8.42
C HIS A 109 6.45 1.19 -9.56
N LEU A 110 6.83 0.98 -10.83
CA LEU A 110 6.17 1.60 -11.97
C LEU A 110 4.70 1.19 -12.12
N ASP A 111 4.29 0.08 -11.50
CA ASP A 111 2.90 -0.36 -11.40
C ASP A 111 2.12 0.31 -10.25
N GLY A 112 2.79 1.10 -9.42
CA GLY A 112 2.24 1.76 -8.24
C GLY A 112 1.96 0.80 -7.07
N SER A 113 2.39 -0.47 -7.16
CA SER A 113 2.14 -1.47 -6.11
C SER A 113 3.31 -1.56 -5.15
N GLY A 114 3.08 -1.13 -3.91
CA GLY A 114 4.03 -1.35 -2.83
C GLY A 114 4.30 -2.84 -2.60
N ALA A 115 3.30 -3.69 -2.76
CA ALA A 115 3.43 -5.14 -2.58
C ALA A 115 4.42 -5.76 -3.59
N VAL A 116 4.29 -5.43 -4.87
CA VAL A 116 5.24 -5.87 -5.91
C VAL A 116 6.64 -5.35 -5.61
N THR A 117 6.74 -4.09 -5.24
CA THR A 117 8.02 -3.46 -4.89
C THR A 117 8.73 -4.22 -3.78
N PHE A 118 8.02 -4.61 -2.73
CA PHE A 118 8.58 -5.40 -1.64
C PHE A 118 8.95 -6.82 -2.05
N LEU A 119 8.08 -7.50 -2.81
CA LEU A 119 8.30 -8.87 -3.26
C LEU A 119 9.55 -9.01 -4.12
N VAL A 120 9.88 -8.01 -4.92
CA VAL A 120 11.05 -8.05 -5.81
C VAL A 120 12.29 -7.42 -5.17
N THR A 121 12.15 -6.19 -4.64
CA THR A 121 13.31 -5.39 -4.23
C THR A 121 13.95 -5.95 -2.97
N ILE A 122 13.16 -6.44 -2.00
CA ILE A 122 13.71 -6.94 -0.74
C ILE A 122 14.59 -8.17 -0.98
N PRO A 123 14.13 -9.25 -1.64
CA PRO A 123 14.99 -10.41 -1.88
C PRO A 123 16.21 -10.07 -2.73
N ALA A 124 16.06 -9.19 -3.73
CA ALA A 124 17.16 -8.78 -4.60
C ALA A 124 18.28 -8.02 -3.87
N MET A 125 17.92 -7.16 -2.90
CA MET A 125 18.87 -6.36 -2.14
C MET A 125 19.33 -7.02 -0.84
N LEU A 126 18.62 -8.05 -0.35
CA LEU A 126 18.93 -8.73 0.91
C LEU A 126 20.40 -9.19 1.02
N PRO A 127 21.07 -9.72 -0.02
CA PRO A 127 22.47 -10.12 0.09
C PRO A 127 23.47 -8.97 0.31
N LEU A 128 23.06 -7.71 0.13
CA LEU A 128 23.90 -6.53 0.32
C LEU A 128 23.76 -5.89 1.71
N TYR A 129 22.70 -6.22 2.45
CA TYR A 129 22.41 -5.68 3.79
C TYR A 129 22.79 -6.68 4.88
#